data_AF-A0A6B2G5U7-F1
#
_entry.id   AF-A0A6B2G5U7-F1
#
_cell.length_a   1.000
_cell.length_b   1.000
_cell.length_c   1.000
_cell.angle_alpha   90.00
_cell.angle_beta   90.00
_cell.angle_gamma   90.00
#
_symmetry.space_group_name_H-M   'P 1'
#
loop_
_entity.id
_entity.type
_entity.pdbx_description
1 polymer ?
#
loop_
_entity_poly.entity_id
_entity_poly.type
_entity_poly.pdbx_seq_one_letter_code
_entity_poly.pdbx_strand_id
1 'polypeptide(L)'
;MIINRKNQVVSAEIIGRIMAYVNHSGVPKISASFSRATPLFKSVSFHPCVNMPRFNVDKVLEFVPPNGSFELMAYTCKITGNCLPFVVTTNQDLSDIFQFNISVAPSCSLKKIVRF
;
A
#
# COMPACT_ATOMS: atom_id res chain seq x y z
N MET A 1 -4.05 -6.68 9.25
CA MET A 1 -5.17 -5.75 9.53
C MET A 1 -6.06 -6.39 10.58
N ILE A 2 -6.44 -5.64 11.60
CA ILE A 2 -7.30 -6.06 12.72
C ILE A 2 -8.55 -5.16 12.69
N ILE A 3 -9.73 -5.77 12.75
CA ILE A 3 -11.03 -5.10 12.64
C ILE A 3 -11.89 -5.49 13.85
N ASN A 4 -12.56 -4.53 14.48
CA ASN A 4 -13.48 -4.80 15.57
C ASN A 4 -14.88 -5.27 15.08
N ARG A 5 -15.75 -5.70 15.99
CA ARG A 5 -17.13 -6.12 15.67
C ARG A 5 -18.00 -5.03 15.04
N LYS A 6 -17.60 -3.76 15.15
CA LYS A 6 -18.29 -2.61 14.53
C LYS A 6 -17.72 -2.30 13.13
N ASN A 7 -16.95 -3.19 12.52
CA ASN A 7 -16.28 -2.99 11.23
C ASN A 7 -15.38 -1.74 11.19
N GLN A 8 -14.69 -1.46 12.31
CA GLN A 8 -13.70 -0.40 12.39
C GLN A 8 -12.29 -1.01 12.44
N VAL A 9 -11.39 -0.49 11.62
CA VAL A 9 -9.96 -0.86 11.63
C VAL A 9 -9.34 -0.44 12.97
N VAL A 10 -8.89 -1.41 13.74
CA VAL A 10 -8.13 -1.21 14.98
C VAL A 10 -6.65 -0.99 14.67
N SER A 11 -6.10 -1.80 13.76
CA SER A 11 -4.74 -1.62 13.25
C SER A 11 -4.61 -2.17 11.84
N ALA A 12 -3.88 -1.47 10.99
CA ALA A 12 -3.56 -1.97 9.67
C ALA A 12 -2.24 -1.37 9.16
N GLU A 13 -1.47 -2.23 8.52
CA GLU A 13 -0.21 -1.89 7.89
C GLU A 13 -0.24 -2.47 6.47
N ILE A 14 0.32 -1.73 5.52
CA ILE A 14 0.54 -2.17 4.15
C ILE A 14 2.04 -2.37 3.99
N ILE A 15 2.43 -3.53 3.48
CA ILE A 15 3.79 -3.83 3.05
C ILE A 15 3.78 -3.82 1.53
N GLY A 16 4.57 -2.95 0.92
CA GLY A 16 4.59 -2.73 -0.52
C GLY A 16 6.00 -2.69 -1.08
N ARG A 17 6.10 -2.91 -2.39
CA ARG A 17 7.33 -2.84 -3.17
C ARG A 17 7.04 -2.11 -4.47
N ILE A 18 7.95 -1.24 -4.90
CA ILE A 18 7.90 -0.59 -6.21
C ILE A 18 8.97 -1.22 -7.10
N MET A 19 8.51 -1.89 -8.14
CA MET A 19 9.37 -2.41 -9.19
C MET A 19 9.52 -1.35 -10.29
N ALA A 20 10.74 -1.19 -10.79
CA ALA A 20 11.02 -0.37 -11.95
C ALA A 20 11.52 -1.28 -13.08
N TYR A 21 11.13 -0.93 -14.31
CA TYR A 21 11.73 -1.47 -15.52
C TYR A 21 12.18 -0.28 -16.36
N VAL A 22 13.47 -0.24 -16.70
CA VAL A 22 14.04 0.85 -17.48
C VAL A 22 14.90 0.29 -18.59
N ASN A 23 14.68 0.78 -19.81
CA ASN A 23 15.55 0.55 -20.94
C ASN A 23 15.98 1.91 -21.47
N HIS A 24 17.20 2.32 -21.13
CA HIS A 24 17.73 3.64 -21.49
C HIS A 24 19.12 3.55 -22.10
N SER A 25 19.44 4.56 -22.92
CA SER A 25 20.79 4.83 -23.40
C SER A 25 21.39 5.99 -22.61
N GLY A 26 22.63 5.85 -22.14
CA GLY A 26 23.34 6.90 -21.39
C GLY A 26 23.14 6.80 -19.88
N VAL A 27 23.04 7.94 -19.19
CA VAL A 27 23.00 8.04 -17.72
C VAL A 27 21.88 9.01 -17.30
N PRO A 28 20.60 8.62 -17.44
CA PRO A 28 19.48 9.50 -17.14
C PRO A 28 19.34 9.69 -15.63
N LYS A 29 19.22 10.95 -15.21
CA LYS A 29 18.86 11.32 -13.84
C LYS A 29 17.35 11.49 -13.75
N ILE A 30 16.69 10.65 -12.97
CA ILE A 30 15.23 10.63 -12.80
C ILE A 30 14.88 11.24 -11.44
N SER A 31 13.80 12.01 -11.39
CA SER A 31 13.23 12.59 -10.19
C SER A 31 11.75 12.22 -10.05
N ALA A 32 11.35 11.68 -8.90
CA ALA A 32 9.99 11.28 -8.59
C ALA A 32 9.63 11.68 -7.15
N SER A 33 8.36 11.96 -6.88
CA SER A 33 7.90 12.33 -5.53
C SER A 33 6.57 11.68 -5.19
N PHE A 34 6.34 11.44 -3.89
CA PHE A 34 5.06 10.95 -3.39
C PHE A 34 4.27 12.10 -2.79
N SER A 35 3.37 12.68 -3.58
CA SER A 35 2.62 13.89 -3.22
C SER A 35 1.85 13.79 -1.90
N ARG A 36 1.31 12.60 -1.55
CA ARG A 36 0.48 12.40 -0.34
C ARG A 36 0.89 11.22 0.53
N ALA A 37 1.73 10.32 0.04
CA ALA A 37 2.02 9.07 0.73
C ALA A 37 3.22 9.15 1.68
N THR A 38 4.08 10.16 1.54
CA THR A 38 5.32 10.24 2.34
C THR A 38 5.10 10.20 3.85
N PRO A 39 4.15 10.95 4.44
CA PRO A 39 3.92 10.92 5.89
C PRO A 39 3.39 9.57 6.41
N LEU A 40 2.92 8.69 5.52
CA LEU A 40 2.37 7.39 5.88
C LEU A 40 3.44 6.30 5.98
N PHE A 41 4.62 6.52 5.41
CA PHE A 41 5.71 5.54 5.45
C PHE A 41 6.30 5.42 6.86
N LYS A 42 6.28 4.20 7.40
CA LYS A 42 6.87 3.82 8.68
C LYS A 42 8.30 3.34 8.51
N SER A 43 8.55 2.51 7.50
CA SER A 43 9.87 2.04 7.11
C SER A 43 9.98 2.06 5.60
N VAL A 44 11.15 2.43 5.10
CA VAL A 44 11.45 2.42 3.66
C VAL A 44 12.87 1.92 3.46
N SER A 45 13.06 1.11 2.43
CA SER A 45 14.35 0.66 1.93
C SER A 45 14.42 0.95 0.45
N PHE A 46 15.58 1.40 -0.02
CA PHE A 46 15.75 1.87 -1.39
C PHE A 46 16.85 1.09 -2.11
N HIS A 47 16.73 1.02 -3.43
CA HIS A 47 17.81 0.59 -4.28
C HIS A 47 19.04 1.51 -4.10
N PRO A 48 20.28 0.99 -4.17
CA PRO A 48 21.50 1.81 -4.04
C PRO A 48 21.63 2.97 -5.04
N CYS A 49 20.86 2.96 -6.14
CA CYS A 49 20.88 4.04 -7.11
C CYS A 49 20.16 5.32 -6.63
N VAL A 50 19.48 5.28 -5.48
CA VAL A 50 18.71 6.41 -4.94
C VAL A 50 19.59 7.33 -4.10
N ASN A 51 19.47 8.63 -4.35
CA ASN A 51 20.09 9.70 -3.57
C ASN A 51 19.33 9.89 -2.24
N MET A 52 19.72 9.09 -1.25
CA MET A 52 19.13 9.12 0.11
C MET A 52 19.19 10.50 0.80
N PRO A 53 20.30 11.26 0.73
CA PRO A 53 20.34 12.63 1.27
C PRO A 53 19.23 13.53 0.73
N ARG A 54 18.98 13.52 -0.58
CA ARG A 54 17.92 14.32 -1.20
C ARG A 54 16.53 13.86 -0.75
N PHE A 55 16.31 12.55 -0.66
CA PHE A 55 15.04 12.02 -0.17
C PHE A 55 14.78 12.44 1.28
N ASN A 56 15.78 12.45 2.15
CA ASN A 56 15.58 12.80 3.56
C ASN A 56 15.10 14.24 3.75
N VAL A 57 15.63 15.17 2.94
CA VAL A 57 15.32 16.61 3.00
C VAL A 57 14.00 16.92 2.28
N ASP A 58 13.92 16.61 0.99
CA ASP A 58 12.84 17.12 0.12
C ASP A 58 11.73 16.11 -0.12
N LYS A 59 11.90 14.86 0.35
CA LYS A 59 10.99 13.74 0.06
C LYS A 59 10.85 13.44 -1.43
N VAL A 60 11.91 13.76 -2.18
CA VAL A 60 12.05 13.51 -3.61
C VAL A 60 13.01 12.34 -3.82
N LEU A 61 12.58 11.32 -4.57
CA LEU A 61 13.44 10.26 -5.06
C LEU A 61 14.19 10.75 -6.28
N GLU A 62 15.50 10.86 -6.15
CA GLU A 62 16.40 11.18 -7.25
C GLU A 62 17.34 10.00 -7.47
N PHE A 63 17.41 9.46 -8.68
CA PHE A 63 18.22 8.27 -8.96
C PHE A 63 18.65 8.15 -10.43
N VAL A 64 19.72 7.37 -10.66
CA VAL A 64 20.14 6.92 -11.99
C VAL A 64 19.86 5.42 -12.08
N PRO A 65 18.82 4.97 -12.82
CA PRO A 65 18.39 3.58 -12.79
C PRO A 65 19.38 2.62 -13.47
N PRO A 66 19.57 1.40 -12.91
CA PRO A 66 20.09 0.27 -13.67
C PRO A 66 19.19 -0.05 -14.88
N ASN A 67 19.78 -0.62 -15.93
CA ASN A 67 19.00 -1.17 -17.05
C ASN A 67 18.35 -2.50 -16.64
N GLY A 68 17.14 -2.73 -17.15
CA GLY A 68 16.35 -3.93 -16.86
C GLY A 68 15.36 -3.73 -15.71
N SER A 69 14.96 -4.83 -15.08
CA SER A 69 14.00 -4.84 -13.97
C SER A 69 14.72 -4.89 -12.62
N PHE A 70 14.34 -4.01 -11.70
CA PHE A 70 14.88 -3.96 -10.34
C PHE A 70 13.84 -3.46 -9.33
N GLU A 71 14.04 -3.78 -8.05
CA GLU A 71 13.22 -3.25 -6.96
C GLU A 71 13.75 -1.85 -6.59
N LEU A 72 12.99 -0.80 -6.89
CA LEU A 72 13.38 0.59 -6.60
C LEU A 72 13.26 0.90 -5.10
N MET A 73 12.17 0.44 -4.48
CA MET A 73 11.96 0.60 -3.04
C MET A 73 11.02 -0.46 -2.46
N ALA A 74 11.24 -0.80 -1.20
CA ALA A 74 10.30 -1.51 -0.35
C ALA A 74 9.84 -0.57 0.77
N TYR A 75 8.56 -0.62 1.13
CA TYR A 75 8.00 0.25 2.16
C TYR A 75 6.97 -0.48 3.02
N THR A 76 6.87 -0.02 4.26
CA THR A 76 5.71 -0.30 5.12
C THR A 76 5.02 1.02 5.42
N CYS A 77 3.70 1.11 5.21
CA CYS A 77 2.92 2.27 5.61
C CYS A 77 1.79 1.91 6.57
N LYS A 78 1.48 2.85 7.46
CA LYS A 78 0.34 2.74 8.37
C LYS A 78 -0.92 3.20 7.64
N ILE A 79 -1.99 2.42 7.72
CA ILE A 79 -3.29 2.85 7.20
C ILE A 79 -3.94 3.73 8.27
N THR A 80 -4.30 4.95 7.89
CA THR A 80 -5.14 5.83 8.69
C THR A 80 -6.55 5.84 8.11
N GLY A 81 -7.55 5.75 8.99
CA GLY A 81 -8.96 5.72 8.60
C GLY A 81 -9.51 4.32 8.26
N ASN A 82 -10.81 4.28 7.95
CA ASN A 82 -11.55 3.03 7.72
C ASN A 82 -11.55 2.64 6.23
N CYS A 83 -10.37 2.39 5.67
CA CYS A 83 -10.20 1.95 4.27
C CYS A 83 -10.27 0.41 4.17
N LEU A 84 -11.40 -0.17 4.58
CA LEU A 84 -11.63 -1.60 4.45
C LEU A 84 -11.90 -1.94 2.98
N PRO A 85 -11.39 -3.04 2.41
CA PRO A 85 -11.80 -3.50 1.08
C PRO A 85 -13.14 -4.26 1.10
N PHE A 86 -13.49 -4.85 2.25
CA PHE A 86 -14.73 -5.58 2.48
C PHE A 86 -15.25 -5.37 3.90
N VAL A 87 -16.55 -5.53 4.08
CA VAL A 87 -17.30 -5.47 5.34
C VAL A 87 -17.74 -6.88 5.69
N VAL A 88 -17.62 -7.23 6.96
CA VAL A 88 -18.05 -8.54 7.49
C VAL A 88 -19.29 -8.34 8.36
N THR A 89 -20.33 -9.13 8.12
CA THR A 89 -21.55 -9.14 8.93
C THR A 89 -21.70 -10.51 9.56
N THR A 90 -21.85 -10.55 10.88
CA THR A 90 -22.04 -11.79 11.64
C THR A 90 -23.40 -11.77 12.33
N ASN A 91 -24.24 -12.76 12.07
CA ASN A 91 -25.47 -13.01 12.83
C ASN A 91 -25.27 -14.26 13.69
N GLN A 92 -25.59 -14.14 14.98
CA GLN A 92 -25.52 -15.23 15.95
C GLN A 92 -26.95 -15.58 16.35
N ASP A 93 -27.39 -16.78 16.00
CA ASP A 93 -28.68 -17.29 16.46
C ASP A 93 -28.44 -18.09 17.74
N LEU A 94 -29.04 -17.65 18.85
CA LEU A 94 -28.95 -18.27 20.19
C LEU A 94 -29.92 -19.46 20.35
N SER A 95 -30.21 -20.18 19.27
CA SER A 95 -30.95 -21.44 19.34
C SER A 95 -30.06 -22.54 19.97
N ASP A 96 -30.68 -23.64 20.41
CA ASP A 96 -29.99 -24.81 21.01
C ASP A 96 -28.84 -25.36 20.15
N ILE A 97 -28.82 -25.00 18.87
CA ILE A 97 -27.73 -25.25 17.94
C ILE A 97 -27.04 -23.91 17.69
N PHE A 98 -25.83 -23.78 18.22
CA PHE A 98 -25.02 -22.56 18.10
C PHE A 98 -24.68 -22.29 16.63
N GLN A 99 -25.48 -21.48 15.94
CA GLN A 99 -25.34 -21.20 14.52
C GLN A 99 -24.79 -19.80 14.29
N PHE A 100 -23.69 -19.74 13.51
CA PHE A 100 -23.05 -18.50 13.09
C PHE A 100 -23.18 -18.32 11.59
N ASN A 101 -23.82 -17.23 11.17
CA ASN A 101 -23.90 -16.84 9.76
C ASN A 101 -22.92 -15.69 9.49
N ILE A 102 -21.95 -15.92 8.62
CA ILE A 102 -20.93 -14.93 8.24
C ILE A 102 -21.14 -14.51 6.78
N SER A 103 -21.36 -13.23 6.55
CA SER A 103 -21.49 -12.63 5.21
C SER A 103 -20.38 -11.60 4.97
N VAL A 104 -19.83 -11.60 3.75
CA VAL A 104 -18.76 -10.66 3.33
C VAL A 104 -19.23 -9.89 2.10
N ALA A 105 -19.10 -8.56 2.12
CA ALA A 105 -19.45 -7.69 1.00
C ALA A 105 -18.35 -6.64 0.74
N PRO A 106 -18.12 -6.19 -0.50
CA PRO A 106 -17.19 -5.09 -0.76
C PRO A 106 -17.64 -3.81 -0.05
N SER A 107 -16.70 -3.08 0.53
CA SER A 107 -16.99 -1.84 1.29
C SER A 107 -17.36 -0.65 0.40
N CYS A 108 -16.96 -0.71 -0.88
CA CYS A 108 -17.08 0.34 -1.86
C CYS A 108 -17.67 -0.25 -3.15
N SER A 109 -18.75 0.34 -3.65
CA SER A 109 -19.45 -0.06 -4.86
C SER A 109 -18.75 0.33 -6.17
N LEU A 110 -17.55 0.93 -6.12
CA LEU A 110 -16.81 1.33 -7.32
C LEU A 110 -16.17 0.12 -8.01
N LYS A 111 -16.97 -0.54 -8.86
CA LYS A 111 -16.50 -1.31 -10.02
C LYS A 111 -15.80 -0.37 -10.99
N LYS A 112 -14.56 0.03 -10.72
CA LYS A 112 -13.73 0.67 -11.75
C LYS A 112 -13.06 -0.43 -12.56
N ILE A 113 -13.73 -0.84 -13.65
CA ILE A 113 -13.11 -1.68 -14.68
C ILE A 113 -12.02 -0.83 -15.33
N VAL A 114 -10.76 -1.11 -14.98
CA VAL A 114 -9.62 -0.57 -15.71
C VAL A 114 -9.40 -1.48 -16.90
N ARG A 115 -9.80 -1.02 -18.09
CA ARG A 115 -9.42 -1.63 -19.35
C ARG A 115 -8.00 -1.16 -19.68
N PHE A 116 -7.11 -2.12 -19.94
CA PHE A 116 -5.82 -1.87 -20.58
C PHE A 116 -6.02 -1.77 -22.09
#